data_AF-A0A914KNH3-F1
#
_entry.id   AF-A0A914KNH3-F1
#
_cell.length_a   1.000
_cell.length_b   1.000
_cell.length_c   1.000
_cell.angle_alpha   90.00
_cell.angle_beta   90.00
_cell.angle_gamma   90.00
#
_symmetry.space_group_name_H-M   'P 1'
#
loop_
_entity.id
_entity.type
_entity.pdbx_description
1 polymer ?
#
loop_
_entity_poly.entity_id
_entity_poly.type
_entity_poly.pdbx_seq_one_letter_code
_entity_poly.pdbx_strand_id
1 'polypeptide(L)'
;MWLYYFQLSKYPKNIEEMKIARYFFQLLFNCAFAYFEIHLAIINSQMIELLFDDIKVPLQIHSQETRIILYDDHPLNFLANHLVSNLNVEFDGRFDTEKNLNILFKILAYGGNKFSNIYFEYLHSKLYNLIIEIC
;
A
#
# COMPACT_ATOMS: atom_id res chain seq x y z
N MET A 1 -1.20 -23.77 -0.46
CA MET A 1 -1.17 -22.30 -0.37
C MET A 1 -2.05 -21.92 0.81
N TRP A 2 -1.48 -21.36 1.87
CA TRP A 2 -2.25 -20.93 3.05
C TRP A 2 -2.76 -19.52 2.79
N LEU A 3 -4.06 -19.30 2.94
CA LEU A 3 -4.70 -17.99 2.82
C LEU A 3 -4.99 -17.46 4.23
N TYR A 4 -4.42 -16.31 4.55
CA TYR A 4 -4.68 -15.62 5.83
C TYR A 4 -5.58 -14.42 5.56
N TYR A 5 -6.77 -14.42 6.15
CA TYR A 5 -7.71 -13.30 6.08
C TYR A 5 -7.62 -12.50 7.38
N PHE A 6 -7.20 -11.25 7.27
CA PHE A 6 -7.15 -10.32 8.39
C PHE A 6 -8.32 -9.35 8.30
N GLN A 7 -9.28 -9.47 9.22
CA GLN A 7 -10.35 -8.49 9.36
C GLN A 7 -9.94 -7.46 10.41
N LEU A 8 -9.30 -6.39 9.98
CA LEU A 8 -8.95 -5.26 10.83
C LEU A 8 -10.11 -4.26 10.90
N SER A 9 -10.42 -3.78 12.10
CA SER A 9 -11.32 -2.63 12.25
C SER A 9 -10.73 -1.44 11.52
N LYS A 10 -11.57 -0.71 10.77
CA LYS A 10 -11.19 0.55 10.09
C LYS A 10 -10.52 1.53 11.07
N TYR A 11 -11.04 1.56 12.29
CA TYR A 11 -10.55 2.40 13.38
C TYR A 11 -10.63 1.59 14.68
N PRO A 12 -9.49 1.13 15.23
CA PRO A 12 -9.45 0.53 16.55
C PRO A 12 -10.11 1.47 17.57
N LYS A 13 -11.12 0.99 18.28
CA LYS A 13 -11.94 1.81 19.21
C LYS A 13 -11.41 1.81 20.63
N ASN A 14 -10.56 0.84 20.96
CA ASN A 14 -10.02 0.65 22.30
C ASN A 14 -8.60 0.07 22.22
N ILE A 15 -7.94 0.02 23.38
CA ILE A 15 -6.55 -0.45 23.51
C ILE A 15 -6.39 -1.90 23.04
N GLU A 16 -7.38 -2.77 23.28
CA GLU A 16 -7.30 -4.17 22.86
C GLU A 16 -7.36 -4.30 21.33
N GLU A 17 -8.25 -3.56 20.67
CA GLU A 17 -8.26 -3.48 19.20
C GLU A 17 -6.96 -2.92 18.63
N MET A 18 -6.34 -1.93 19.30
CA MET A 18 -5.04 -1.38 18.90
C MET A 18 -3.93 -2.42 19.01
N LYS A 19 -3.90 -3.21 20.09
CA LYS A 19 -2.93 -4.31 20.26
C LYS A 19 -3.10 -5.38 19.19
N ILE A 20 -4.35 -5.74 18.86
CA ILE A 20 -4.65 -6.69 17.79
C ILE A 20 -4.15 -6.15 16.45
N ALA A 21 -4.43 -4.88 16.13
CA ALA A 21 -3.94 -4.24 14.92
C ALA A 21 -2.41 -4.23 14.86
N ARG A 22 -1.74 -3.81 15.94
CA ARG A 22 -0.27 -3.82 16.04
C ARG A 22 0.31 -5.21 15.81
N TYR A 23 -0.26 -6.24 16.44
CA TYR A 23 0.18 -7.62 16.26
C TYR A 23 0.11 -8.07 14.80
N PHE A 24 -1.00 -7.80 14.11
CA PHE A 24 -1.15 -8.18 12.70
C PHE A 24 -0.22 -7.41 11.77
N PHE A 25 -0.06 -6.10 11.96
CA PHE A 25 0.93 -5.34 11.20
C PHE A 25 2.35 -5.84 11.45
N GLN A 26 2.67 -6.23 12.69
CA GLN A 26 3.97 -6.78 13.02
C GLN A 26 4.21 -8.13 12.31
N LEU A 27 3.19 -8.96 12.15
CA LEU A 27 3.30 -10.17 11.33
C LEU A 27 3.54 -9.82 9.86
N LEU A 28 2.78 -8.86 9.31
CA LEU A 28 2.95 -8.41 7.92
C LEU A 28 4.37 -7.87 7.66
N PHE A 29 4.92 -7.08 8.58
CA PHE A 29 6.25 -6.48 8.42
C PHE A 29 7.42 -7.45 8.67
N ASN A 30 7.20 -8.56 9.36
CA ASN A 30 8.26 -9.54 9.66
C ASN A 30 8.22 -10.79 8.77
N CYS A 31 7.29 -10.86 7.83
CA CYS A 31 7.13 -12.01 6.92
C CYS A 31 7.38 -11.61 5.47
N ALA A 32 7.69 -12.62 4.65
CA ALA A 32 7.71 -12.51 3.21
C ALA A 32 6.59 -13.36 2.60
N PHE A 33 5.90 -12.82 1.60
CA PHE A 33 4.75 -13.47 0.98
C PHE A 33 5.00 -13.74 -0.51
N ALA A 34 4.60 -14.91 -1.00
CA ALA A 34 4.61 -15.14 -2.45
C ALA A 34 3.59 -14.22 -3.15
N TYR A 35 2.43 -14.03 -2.53
CA TYR A 35 1.35 -13.21 -3.05
C TYR A 35 0.70 -12.44 -1.90
N PHE A 36 0.47 -11.14 -2.10
CA PHE A 36 -0.19 -10.25 -1.16
C PHE A 36 -1.30 -9.50 -1.88
N GLU A 37 -2.53 -9.56 -1.36
CA GLU A 37 -3.66 -8.90 -1.98
C GLU A 37 -4.38 -8.00 -1.00
N ILE A 38 -4.63 -6.78 -1.43
CA ILE A 38 -5.23 -5.73 -0.61
C ILE A 38 -6.59 -5.38 -1.22
N HIS A 39 -7.65 -5.89 -0.58
CA HIS A 39 -9.05 -5.62 -0.92
C HIS A 39 -9.64 -4.61 0.06
N LEU A 40 -10.17 -3.49 -0.45
CA LEU A 40 -10.95 -2.52 0.35
C LEU A 40 -10.25 -2.09 1.65
N ALA A 41 -8.92 -2.16 1.69
CA ALA A 41 -8.20 -2.03 2.95
C ALA A 41 -8.07 -0.55 3.28
N ILE A 42 -8.74 -0.14 4.34
CA ILE A 42 -8.59 1.20 4.89
C ILE A 42 -7.38 1.13 5.80
N ILE A 43 -6.21 1.15 5.17
CA ILE A 43 -4.94 1.18 5.87
C ILE A 43 -4.63 2.65 6.18
N ASN A 44 -4.90 3.05 7.42
CA ASN A 44 -4.56 4.39 7.88
C ASN A 44 -3.07 4.46 8.22
N SER A 45 -2.27 5.11 7.36
CA SER A 45 -0.82 5.25 7.57
C SER A 45 -0.47 5.98 8.87
N GLN A 46 -1.25 6.99 9.27
CA GLN A 46 -1.03 7.72 10.52
C GLN A 46 -1.23 6.80 11.73
N MET A 47 -2.19 5.88 11.66
CA MET A 47 -2.40 4.89 12.71
C MET A 47 -1.20 3.94 12.80
N ILE A 48 -0.63 3.51 11.67
CA ILE A 48 0.56 2.66 11.67
C ILE A 48 1.74 3.39 12.29
N GLU A 49 1.97 4.65 11.93
CA GLU A 49 3.01 5.48 12.53
C GLU A 49 2.85 5.57 14.05
N LEU A 50 1.61 5.77 14.55
CA LEU A 50 1.32 5.78 15.98
C LEU A 50 1.50 4.41 16.64
N LEU A 51 1.13 3.33 15.96
CA LEU A 51 1.22 1.98 16.49
C LEU A 51 2.65 1.46 16.55
N PHE A 52 3.63 2.14 15.96
CA PHE A 52 5.03 1.70 15.88
C PHE A 52 6.02 2.85 16.05
N ASP A 53 5.64 3.90 16.79
CA ASP A 53 6.46 5.07 17.07
C ASP A 53 7.77 4.74 17.81
N ASP A 54 7.77 3.63 18.55
CA ASP A 54 8.90 3.06 19.27
C ASP A 54 9.89 2.28 18.38
N ILE A 55 9.51 1.95 17.14
CA ILE A 55 10.34 1.13 16.23
C ILE A 55 11.25 2.01 15.38
N LYS A 56 12.57 1.78 15.49
CA LYS A 56 13.60 2.52 14.75
C LYS A 56 13.92 1.98 13.36
N VAL A 57 13.50 0.75 13.06
CA VAL A 57 13.76 0.11 11.77
C VAL A 57 12.62 0.38 10.79
N PRO A 58 12.89 0.55 9.49
CA PRO A 58 11.83 0.71 8.49
C PRO A 58 10.91 -0.51 8.47
N LEU A 59 9.62 -0.28 8.65
CA LEU A 59 8.58 -1.31 8.52
C LEU A 59 8.32 -1.57 7.04
N GLN A 60 8.64 -2.78 6.58
CA GLN A 60 8.47 -3.18 5.17
C GLN A 60 7.71 -4.50 5.07
N ILE A 61 6.76 -4.55 4.15
CA ILE A 61 6.12 -5.77 3.67
C ILE A 61 6.90 -6.23 2.45
N HIS A 62 7.40 -7.46 2.53
CA HIS A 62 8.07 -8.10 1.41
C HIS A 62 7.11 -9.07 0.73
N SER A 63 6.88 -8.88 -0.55
CA SER A 63 6.17 -9.87 -1.34
C SER A 63 6.74 -10.01 -2.74
N GLN A 64 6.55 -11.17 -3.36
CA GLN A 64 6.94 -11.34 -4.76
C GLN A 64 5.95 -10.62 -5.68
N GLU A 65 4.65 -10.80 -5.44
CA GLU A 65 3.58 -10.12 -6.17
C GLU A 65 2.58 -9.50 -5.20
N THR A 66 2.18 -8.27 -5.50
CA THR A 66 1.11 -7.56 -4.79
C THR A 66 0.05 -7.11 -5.77
N ARG A 67 -1.21 -7.42 -5.48
CA ARG A 67 -2.35 -6.80 -6.14
C ARG A 67 -3.07 -5.88 -5.17
N ILE A 68 -3.38 -4.67 -5.63
CA ILE A 68 -4.23 -3.75 -4.90
C ILE A 68 -5.36 -3.24 -5.78
N ILE A 69 -6.54 -3.14 -5.19
CA ILE A 69 -7.70 -2.45 -5.77
C ILE A 69 -7.91 -1.15 -5.00
N LEU A 70 -7.70 -0.02 -5.67
CA LEU A 70 -7.78 1.31 -5.07
C LEU A 70 -9.20 1.87 -5.18
N TYR A 71 -9.80 2.18 -4.02
CA TYR A 71 -11.11 2.84 -3.91
C TYR A 71 -11.00 4.25 -3.30
N ASP A 72 -10.00 4.47 -2.45
CA ASP A 72 -9.68 5.75 -1.82
C ASP A 72 -8.15 5.99 -1.82
N ASP A 73 -7.74 7.15 -1.32
CA ASP A 73 -6.35 7.62 -1.31
C ASP A 73 -5.49 7.03 -0.18
N HIS A 74 -6.11 6.44 0.85
CA HIS A 74 -5.42 5.96 2.05
C HIS A 74 -4.36 4.87 1.79
N PRO A 75 -4.61 3.82 0.98
CA PRO A 75 -3.63 2.78 0.76
C PRO A 75 -2.37 3.26 0.04
N LEU A 76 -2.45 4.32 -0.78
CA LEU A 76 -1.31 4.74 -1.61
C LEU A 76 -0.10 5.19 -0.78
N ASN A 77 -0.34 5.96 0.29
CA ASN A 77 0.73 6.38 1.18
C ASN A 77 1.35 5.18 1.91
N PHE A 78 0.52 4.23 2.32
CA PHE A 78 1.00 3.01 2.95
C PHE A 78 1.90 2.21 2.00
N LEU A 79 1.47 1.99 0.76
CA LEU A 79 2.26 1.28 -0.25
C LEU A 79 3.59 1.96 -0.55
N ALA A 80 3.57 3.28 -0.76
CA ALA A 80 4.77 4.04 -1.09
C ALA A 80 5.84 3.94 0.01
N ASN A 81 5.42 3.84 1.27
CA ASN A 81 6.33 3.82 2.41
C ASN A 81 6.74 2.40 2.84
N HIS A 82 5.81 1.44 2.77
CA HIS A 82 5.96 0.15 3.44
C HIS A 82 5.98 -1.06 2.50
N LEU A 83 5.77 -0.95 1.19
CA LEU A 83 5.77 -2.13 0.31
C LEU A 83 7.06 -2.26 -0.50
N VAL A 84 7.57 -3.49 -0.59
CA VAL A 84 8.63 -3.90 -1.51
C VAL A 84 8.14 -5.15 -2.26
N SER A 85 7.80 -5.00 -3.55
CA SER A 85 7.09 -6.05 -4.32
C SER A 85 7.03 -5.80 -5.84
N ASN A 86 6.63 -6.78 -6.65
CA ASN A 86 5.99 -6.46 -7.94
C ASN A 86 4.57 -5.95 -7.67
N LEU A 87 4.23 -4.74 -8.12
CA LEU A 87 2.95 -4.11 -7.80
C LEU A 87 2.01 -4.08 -9.01
N ASN A 88 0.84 -4.69 -8.85
CA ASN A 88 -0.28 -4.56 -9.77
C ASN A 88 -1.35 -3.67 -9.11
N VAL A 89 -1.64 -2.54 -9.75
CA VAL A 89 -2.61 -1.56 -9.30
C VAL A 89 -3.83 -1.57 -10.22
N GLU A 90 -4.96 -1.90 -9.64
CA GLU A 90 -6.27 -1.79 -10.25
C GLU A 90 -6.99 -0.57 -9.68
N PHE A 91 -7.51 0.28 -10.57
CA PHE A 91 -8.28 1.45 -10.19
C PHE A 91 -9.76 1.13 -10.28
N ASP A 92 -10.49 1.27 -9.17
CA ASP A 92 -11.94 1.32 -9.23
C ASP A 92 -12.37 2.63 -9.92
N GLY A 93 -13.45 2.61 -10.70
CA GLY A 93 -13.95 3.79 -11.42
C GLY A 93 -14.31 4.99 -10.52
N ARG A 94 -14.37 4.82 -9.20
CA ARG A 94 -14.58 5.88 -8.20
C ARG A 94 -13.28 6.51 -7.71
N PHE A 95 -12.12 5.97 -8.06
CA PHE A 95 -10.83 6.47 -7.61
C PHE A 95 -10.50 7.81 -8.26
N ASP A 96 -10.35 8.85 -7.43
CA ASP A 96 -9.96 10.19 -7.88
C ASP A 96 -8.47 10.21 -8.23
N THR A 97 -8.17 9.91 -9.48
CA THR A 97 -6.80 9.89 -10.00
C THR A 97 -6.17 11.26 -9.95
N GLU A 98 -6.95 12.33 -10.18
CA GLU A 98 -6.42 13.69 -10.24
C GLU A 98 -5.94 14.16 -8.88
N LYS A 99 -6.74 13.94 -7.84
CA LYS A 99 -6.34 14.22 -6.44
C LYS A 99 -5.07 13.47 -6.03
N ASN A 100 -4.85 12.28 -6.59
CA ASN A 100 -3.77 11.38 -6.20
C ASN A 100 -2.57 11.35 -7.15
N LEU A 101 -2.57 12.20 -8.18
CA LEU A 101 -1.53 12.26 -9.22
C LEU A 101 -0.11 12.27 -8.64
N ASN A 102 0.13 13.09 -7.61
CA ASN A 102 1.45 13.23 -7.00
C ASN A 102 1.95 11.94 -6.32
N ILE A 103 1.06 11.18 -5.68
CA ILE A 103 1.46 9.94 -4.98
C ILE A 103 1.66 8.82 -6.00
N LEU A 104 0.76 8.71 -6.99
CA LEU A 104 0.92 7.76 -8.10
C LEU A 104 2.22 8.02 -8.87
N PHE A 105 2.47 9.29 -9.16
CA PHE A 105 3.70 9.72 -9.78
C PHE A 105 4.93 9.37 -8.91
N LYS A 106 4.85 9.54 -7.59
CA LYS A 106 5.93 9.11 -6.68
C LYS A 106 6.20 7.60 -6.73
N ILE A 107 5.14 6.79 -6.72
CA ILE A 107 5.23 5.33 -6.81
C ILE A 107 5.91 4.93 -8.14
N LEU A 108 5.55 5.59 -9.23
CA LEU A 108 6.12 5.35 -10.56
C LEU A 108 7.58 5.81 -10.72
N ALA A 109 7.86 7.07 -10.39
CA ALA A 109 9.16 7.69 -10.66
C ALA A 109 10.24 7.34 -9.63
N TYR A 110 9.86 7.21 -8.36
CA TYR A 110 10.79 6.98 -7.25
C TYR A 110 10.67 5.59 -6.65
N GLY A 111 9.74 4.76 -7.13
CA GLY A 111 9.58 3.38 -6.71
C GLY A 111 10.52 2.40 -7.41
N GLY A 112 11.38 2.84 -8.34
CA GLY A 112 12.22 1.96 -9.17
C GLY A 112 13.21 1.05 -8.42
N ASN A 113 13.45 1.27 -7.12
CA ASN A 113 14.20 0.35 -6.26
C ASN A 113 13.31 -0.50 -5.33
N LYS A 114 12.04 -0.15 -5.14
CA LYS A 114 11.07 -0.87 -4.30
C LYS A 114 10.16 -1.79 -5.11
N PHE A 115 9.89 -1.43 -6.35
CA PHE A 115 9.02 -2.17 -7.25
C PHE A 115 9.80 -2.57 -8.49
N SER A 116 9.95 -3.88 -8.70
CA SER A 116 10.60 -4.42 -9.91
C SER A 116 9.70 -4.30 -11.15
N ASN A 117 8.38 -4.24 -10.95
CA ASN A 117 7.41 -3.95 -11.99
C ASN A 117 6.19 -3.25 -11.38
N ILE A 118 5.59 -2.32 -12.13
CA ILE A 118 4.34 -1.66 -11.77
C ILE A 118 3.38 -1.78 -12.96
N TYR A 119 2.24 -2.41 -12.75
CA TYR A 119 1.17 -2.53 -13.75
C TYR A 119 -0.04 -1.69 -13.33
N PHE A 120 -0.59 -0.92 -14.26
CA PHE A 120 -1.84 -0.19 -14.09
C PHE A 120 -2.87 -0.71 -15.10
N GLU A 121 -4.04 -1.13 -14.63
CA GLU A 121 -5.09 -1.61 -15.55
C GLU A 121 -5.64 -0.49 -16.45
N TYR A 122 -5.70 0.74 -15.92
CA TYR A 122 -6.09 1.93 -16.67
C TYR A 122 -5.14 3.08 -16.34
N LEU A 123 -4.40 3.56 -17.34
CA LEU A 123 -3.50 4.69 -17.17
C LEU A 123 -4.21 6.00 -17.55
N HIS A 124 -4.37 6.90 -16.59
CA HIS A 124 -4.97 8.21 -16.84
C HIS A 124 -4.01 9.10 -17.66
N SER A 125 -4.54 9.83 -18.65
CA SER A 125 -3.74 10.63 -19.60
C SER A 125 -2.82 11.66 -18.92
N LYS A 126 -3.29 12.32 -17.86
CA LYS A 126 -2.47 13.24 -17.05
C LYS A 126 -1.25 12.54 -16.41
N LEU A 127 -1.41 11.32 -15.91
CA LEU A 127 -0.30 10.57 -15.33
C LEU A 127 0.70 10.14 -16.40
N TYR A 128 0.20 9.72 -17.57
CA TYR A 128 1.03 9.43 -18.73
C TYR A 128 1.87 10.64 -19.18
N ASN A 129 1.25 11.81 -19.28
CA ASN A 129 1.95 13.05 -19.65
C ASN A 129 3.04 13.40 -18.63
N LEU A 130 2.73 13.29 -17.33
CA LEU A 130 3.75 13.50 -16.30
C LEU A 130 4.92 12.55 -16.47
N ILE A 131 4.70 11.26 -16.72
CA ILE A 131 5.79 10.28 -16.93
C ILE A 131 6.67 10.68 -18.12
N ILE A 132 6.06 11.11 -19.23
CA ILE A 132 6.80 11.54 -20.44
C ILE A 132 7.68 12.76 -20.18
N GLU A 133 7.24 13.74 -19.38
CA GLU A 133 7.99 14.99 -19.16
C GLU A 133 9.36 14.80 -18.46
N ILE A 134 9.64 13.59 -17.97
CA ILE A 134 10.76 13.26 -17.07
C ILE A 134 11.59 12.09 -17.60
N CYS A 135 11.13 11.45 -18.69
CA CYS A 135 11.86 10.46 -19.46
C CYS A 135 12.52 11.13 -20.67
#